data_AF-A0A9W9G6Z3-F1
#
_entry.id   AF-A0A9W9G6Z3-F1
#
_cell.length_a   1.000
_cell.length_b   1.000
_cell.length_c   1.000
_cell.angle_alpha   90.00
_cell.angle_beta   90.00
_cell.angle_gamma   90.00
#
_symmetry.space_group_name_H-M   'P 1'
#
loop_
_entity.id
_entity.type
_entity.pdbx_description
1 polymer ?
#
loop_
_entity_poly.entity_id
_entity_poly.type
_entity_poly.pdbx_seq_one_letter_code
_entity_poly.pdbx_strand_id
1 'polypeptide(L)'
;MLLLAIVIPVLGYLLLVEKLRFRRKNSLALKYPYGDRQSFRHMTLDDAFDIQSGLAELEFPTIFSTSIFFALFKTYGTPSISKLLVTTGELRNPTSASKRAADTGVLLTEIVLNKPKSIRNLDAIARMNWLHDRYRKAGKIEDEDMLYTLSLFVLEPVRGVQRFEWRRLSDLEICALAVYWKSLGEAMDIPYEVLPSAKSGWEDGLHWLEELEIWSKAYDFENTVPDENNRVLAFATLDIGLTNVPSIFRGVAMQLMAALLGKRLRRAMM
;
A
#
# COMPACT_ATOMS: atom_id res chain seq x y z
N MET A 1 -46.58 -3.77 -22.94
CA MET A 1 -46.61 -3.86 -21.45
C MET A 1 -45.37 -4.56 -20.89
N LEU A 2 -44.96 -5.73 -21.40
CA LEU A 2 -43.74 -6.44 -20.94
C LEU A 2 -42.43 -5.62 -21.05
N LEU A 3 -42.25 -4.84 -22.12
CA LEU A 3 -41.05 -4.03 -22.32
C LEU A 3 -40.89 -2.92 -21.26
N LEU A 4 -42.00 -2.24 -20.92
CA LEU A 4 -42.03 -1.20 -19.89
C LEU A 4 -41.76 -1.78 -18.49
N ALA A 5 -42.21 -3.01 -18.23
CA ALA A 5 -41.97 -3.71 -16.96
C ALA A 5 -40.49 -4.07 -16.71
N ILE A 6 -39.66 -4.11 -17.76
CA ILE A 6 -38.21 -4.37 -17.66
C ILE A 6 -37.42 -3.06 -17.72
N VAL A 7 -37.80 -2.14 -18.62
CA VAL A 7 -37.07 -0.88 -18.83
C VAL A 7 -37.11 0.02 -17.59
N ILE A 8 -38.27 0.13 -16.92
CA ILE A 8 -38.42 1.02 -15.76
C ILE A 8 -37.52 0.58 -14.58
N PRO A 9 -37.51 -0.70 -14.15
CA PRO A 9 -36.58 -1.16 -13.11
C PRO A 9 -35.11 -1.02 -13.48
N VAL A 10 -34.74 -1.26 -14.75
CA VAL A 10 -33.35 -1.11 -15.20
C VAL A 10 -32.91 0.35 -15.15
N LEU A 11 -33.71 1.28 -15.68
CA LEU A 11 -33.40 2.72 -15.60
C LEU A 11 -33.39 3.20 -14.14
N GLY A 12 -34.34 2.75 -13.33
CA GLY A 12 -34.37 3.04 -11.89
C GLY A 12 -33.11 2.54 -11.16
N TYR A 13 -32.68 1.32 -11.45
CA TYR A 13 -31.45 0.75 -10.91
C TYR A 13 -30.22 1.54 -11.37
N LEU A 14 -30.09 1.87 -12.65
CA LEU A 14 -28.97 2.64 -13.17
C LEU A 14 -28.89 4.04 -12.54
N LEU A 15 -30.01 4.74 -12.39
CA LEU A 15 -30.07 6.04 -11.71
C LEU A 15 -29.71 5.94 -10.22
N LEU A 16 -30.17 4.89 -9.54
CA LEU A 16 -29.84 4.65 -8.14
C LEU A 16 -28.34 4.37 -7.98
N VAL A 17 -27.78 3.53 -8.86
CA VAL A 17 -26.34 3.25 -8.90
C VAL A 17 -25.57 4.53 -9.18
N GLU A 18 -25.93 5.31 -10.18
CA GLU A 18 -25.24 6.57 -10.51
C GLU A 18 -25.24 7.54 -9.32
N LYS A 19 -26.38 7.74 -8.66
CA LYS A 19 -26.49 8.68 -7.54
C LYS A 19 -25.80 8.20 -6.27
N LEU A 20 -25.97 6.92 -5.90
CA LEU A 20 -25.46 6.42 -4.63
C LEU A 20 -24.00 6.01 -4.71
N ARG A 21 -23.56 5.45 -5.84
CA ARG A 21 -22.20 4.92 -5.99
C ARG A 21 -21.14 6.03 -5.97
N PHE A 22 -21.44 7.21 -6.52
CA PHE A 22 -20.52 8.35 -6.51
C PHE A 22 -20.72 9.30 -5.32
N ARG A 23 -21.67 9.00 -4.41
CA ARG A 23 -22.04 9.91 -3.32
C ARG A 23 -20.87 10.29 -2.42
N ARG A 24 -20.04 9.33 -2.00
CA ARG A 24 -18.91 9.64 -1.10
C ARG A 24 -17.87 10.47 -1.82
N LYS A 25 -17.46 10.07 -3.03
CA LYS A 25 -16.54 10.85 -3.88
C LYS A 25 -17.02 12.29 -4.04
N ASN A 26 -18.27 12.49 -4.44
CA ASN A 26 -18.83 13.82 -4.68
C ASN A 26 -18.95 14.64 -3.38
N SER A 27 -19.14 13.99 -2.23
CA SER A 27 -19.17 14.67 -0.94
C SER A 27 -17.81 15.21 -0.50
N LEU A 28 -16.70 14.63 -0.96
CA LEU A 28 -15.34 15.11 -0.59
C LEU A 28 -15.13 16.55 -1.05
N ALA A 29 -15.50 16.87 -2.29
CA ALA A 29 -15.37 18.21 -2.86
C ALA A 29 -16.22 19.27 -2.14
N LEU A 30 -17.28 18.85 -1.43
CA LEU A 30 -18.12 19.74 -0.63
C LEU A 30 -17.65 19.84 0.82
N LYS A 31 -17.02 18.78 1.35
CA LYS A 31 -16.59 18.68 2.74
C LYS A 31 -15.26 19.38 2.99
N TYR A 32 -14.32 19.31 2.05
CA TYR A 32 -12.97 19.81 2.23
C TYR A 32 -12.67 21.04 1.35
N PRO A 33 -11.84 21.98 1.82
CA PRO A 33 -11.53 23.22 1.10
C PRO A 33 -10.49 23.03 -0.02
N TYR A 34 -10.51 21.89 -0.70
CA TYR A 34 -9.51 21.47 -1.69
C TYR A 34 -10.09 21.44 -3.10
N GLY A 35 -10.53 22.61 -3.60
CA GLY A 35 -11.23 22.73 -4.87
C GLY A 35 -10.35 22.59 -6.11
N ASP A 36 -9.04 22.83 -5.99
CA ASP A 36 -8.06 22.76 -7.07
C ASP A 36 -6.68 22.29 -6.57
N ARG A 37 -5.75 22.02 -7.49
CA ARG A 37 -4.41 21.56 -7.12
C ARG A 37 -3.65 22.56 -6.25
N GLN A 38 -3.80 23.87 -6.46
CA GLN A 38 -3.07 24.85 -5.65
C GLN A 38 -3.47 24.77 -4.19
N SER A 39 -4.75 24.52 -3.91
CA SER A 39 -5.26 24.34 -2.54
C SER A 39 -4.73 23.09 -1.83
N PHE A 40 -4.22 22.08 -2.55
CA PHE A 40 -3.71 20.84 -1.97
C PHE A 40 -2.46 21.04 -1.09
N ARG A 41 -1.70 22.12 -1.31
CA ARG A 41 -0.56 22.51 -0.45
C ARG A 41 -0.95 22.73 1.01
N HIS A 42 -2.22 22.99 1.27
CA HIS A 42 -2.78 23.24 2.60
C HIS A 42 -3.46 22.00 3.19
N MET A 43 -3.27 20.82 2.60
CA MET A 43 -3.86 19.59 3.10
C MET A 43 -3.30 19.21 4.46
N THR A 44 -4.17 19.16 5.47
CA THR A 44 -3.76 18.77 6.82
C THR A 44 -3.66 17.26 6.92
N LEU A 45 -2.86 16.77 7.89
CA LEU A 45 -2.76 15.35 8.16
C LEU A 45 -4.11 14.74 8.62
N ASP A 46 -4.93 15.52 9.33
CA ASP A 46 -6.25 15.06 9.79
C ASP A 46 -7.23 14.89 8.60
N ASP A 47 -7.24 15.84 7.66
CA ASP A 47 -8.05 15.73 6.44
C ASP A 47 -7.56 14.59 5.55
N ALA A 48 -6.23 14.46 5.40
CA ALA A 48 -5.60 13.38 4.64
C ALA A 48 -5.97 12.01 5.22
N PHE A 49 -5.91 11.86 6.55
CA PHE A 49 -6.33 10.64 7.26
C PHE A 49 -7.81 10.35 7.06
N ASP A 50 -8.70 11.33 7.21
CA ASP A 50 -10.16 11.12 7.07
C ASP A 50 -10.51 10.66 5.64
N ILE A 51 -9.90 11.26 4.61
CA ILE A 51 -10.05 10.82 3.23
C ILE A 51 -9.47 9.41 3.02
N GLN A 52 -8.24 9.15 3.45
CA GLN A 52 -7.58 7.84 3.33
C GLN A 52 -8.35 6.73 4.04
N SER A 53 -8.89 7.00 5.22
CA SER A 53 -9.67 6.04 6.02
C SER A 53 -10.99 5.73 5.33
N GLY A 54 -11.68 6.75 4.81
CA GLY A 54 -12.87 6.55 3.98
C GLY A 54 -12.60 5.68 2.75
N LEU A 55 -11.45 5.83 2.10
CA LEU A 55 -11.04 4.97 0.99
C LEU A 55 -10.80 3.53 1.44
N ALA A 56 -10.03 3.35 2.50
CA ALA A 56 -9.61 2.04 2.99
C ALA A 56 -10.74 1.25 3.67
N GLU A 57 -11.69 1.91 4.34
CA GLU A 57 -12.75 1.23 5.10
C GLU A 57 -14.05 1.09 4.31
N LEU A 58 -14.38 2.08 3.45
CA LEU A 58 -15.73 2.21 2.90
C LEU A 58 -15.83 2.15 1.38
N GLU A 59 -14.81 2.60 0.65
CA GLU A 59 -14.85 2.62 -0.83
C GLU A 59 -14.14 1.43 -1.46
N PHE A 60 -12.93 1.13 -1.02
CA PHE A 60 -12.03 0.18 -1.67
C PHE A 60 -11.33 -0.78 -0.67
N PRO A 61 -12.04 -1.36 0.31
CA PRO A 61 -11.40 -2.11 1.40
C PRO A 61 -10.61 -3.33 0.92
N THR A 62 -11.16 -4.08 -0.05
CA THR A 62 -10.51 -5.28 -0.55
C THR A 62 -9.21 -4.97 -1.28
N ILE A 63 -9.22 -3.99 -2.20
CA ILE A 63 -8.01 -3.67 -2.97
C ILE A 63 -6.97 -2.97 -2.11
N PHE A 64 -7.33 -2.13 -1.14
CA PHE A 64 -6.38 -1.53 -0.21
C PHE A 64 -5.69 -2.60 0.63
N SER A 65 -6.45 -3.49 1.27
CA SER A 65 -5.92 -4.60 2.08
C SER A 65 -5.05 -5.55 1.23
N THR A 66 -5.52 -5.92 0.03
CA THR A 66 -4.76 -6.80 -0.87
C THR A 66 -3.48 -6.14 -1.38
N SER A 67 -3.52 -4.83 -1.67
CA SER A 67 -2.35 -4.08 -2.17
C SER A 67 -1.27 -3.94 -1.10
N ILE A 68 -1.63 -3.88 0.18
CA ILE A 68 -0.66 -3.90 1.31
C ILE A 68 0.09 -5.23 1.33
N PHE A 69 -0.61 -6.36 1.19
CA PHE A 69 0.05 -7.67 1.11
C PHE A 69 0.95 -7.76 -0.14
N PHE A 70 0.47 -7.25 -1.27
CA PHE A 70 1.25 -7.22 -2.50
C PHE A 70 2.49 -6.33 -2.40
N ALA A 71 2.40 -5.17 -1.74
CA ALA A 71 3.52 -4.27 -1.47
C ALA A 71 4.61 -4.99 -0.66
N LEU A 72 4.24 -5.66 0.44
CA LEU A 72 5.19 -6.49 1.20
C LEU A 72 5.82 -7.57 0.33
N PHE A 73 5.01 -8.27 -0.45
CA PHE A 73 5.51 -9.35 -1.31
C PHE A 73 6.51 -8.85 -2.37
N LYS A 74 6.32 -7.63 -2.90
CA LYS A 74 7.25 -7.02 -3.86
C LYS A 74 8.65 -6.79 -3.27
N THR A 75 8.74 -6.42 -2.00
CA THR A 75 10.04 -6.20 -1.33
C THR A 75 10.91 -7.46 -1.28
N TYR A 76 10.31 -8.65 -1.38
CA TYR A 76 11.06 -9.90 -1.37
C TYR A 76 11.87 -10.12 -2.65
N GLY A 77 11.65 -9.33 -3.69
CA GLY A 77 12.49 -9.32 -4.88
C GLY A 77 13.84 -8.60 -4.70
N THR A 78 14.03 -7.93 -3.56
CA THR A 78 15.21 -7.14 -3.23
C THR A 78 16.14 -7.96 -2.30
N PRO A 79 17.36 -8.35 -2.73
CA PRO A 79 18.22 -9.24 -1.95
C PRO A 79 18.64 -8.72 -0.57
N SER A 80 18.84 -7.39 -0.40
CA SER A 80 19.14 -6.78 0.91
C SER A 80 18.04 -7.09 1.93
N ILE A 81 16.77 -6.90 1.52
CA ILE A 81 15.58 -7.14 2.31
C ILE A 81 15.35 -8.65 2.53
N SER A 82 15.32 -9.43 1.45
CA SER A 82 14.96 -10.85 1.52
C SER A 82 15.96 -11.66 2.35
N LYS A 83 17.27 -11.38 2.21
CA LYS A 83 18.33 -12.04 2.98
C LYS A 83 18.16 -11.79 4.48
N LEU A 84 17.84 -10.56 4.88
CA LEU A 84 17.56 -10.27 6.29
C LEU A 84 16.34 -11.06 6.78
N LEU A 85 15.24 -11.03 6.05
CA LEU A 85 14.00 -11.72 6.42
C LEU A 85 14.19 -13.24 6.52
N VAL A 86 14.93 -13.85 5.58
CA VAL A 86 15.30 -15.27 5.65
C VAL A 86 16.18 -15.55 6.88
N THR A 87 17.16 -14.67 7.17
CA THR A 87 18.08 -14.82 8.30
C THR A 87 17.37 -14.73 9.65
N THR A 88 16.37 -13.85 9.78
CA THR A 88 15.56 -13.79 11.01
C THR A 88 14.75 -15.07 11.22
N GLY A 89 14.41 -15.79 10.15
CA GLY A 89 13.70 -17.06 10.19
C GLY A 89 12.19 -16.95 10.48
N GLU A 90 11.71 -15.79 10.92
CA GLU A 90 10.33 -15.58 11.38
C GLU A 90 9.28 -15.88 10.30
N LEU A 91 9.55 -15.49 9.05
CA LEU A 91 8.65 -15.74 7.91
C LEU A 91 8.85 -17.10 7.24
N ARG A 92 10.02 -17.73 7.40
CA ARG A 92 10.32 -19.03 6.78
C ARG A 92 9.89 -20.20 7.66
N ASN A 93 9.91 -20.04 8.98
CA ASN A 93 9.56 -21.10 9.91
C ASN A 93 8.02 -21.25 10.00
N PRO A 94 7.44 -22.41 9.66
CA PRO A 94 5.99 -22.62 9.65
C PRO A 94 5.30 -22.32 10.98
N THR A 95 6.01 -22.45 12.11
CA THR A 95 5.44 -22.23 13.45
C THR A 95 5.36 -20.75 13.84
N SER A 96 6.21 -19.88 13.26
CA SER A 96 6.24 -18.44 13.55
C SER A 96 5.66 -17.58 12.43
N ALA A 97 5.59 -18.09 11.20
CA ALA A 97 5.23 -17.33 10.01
C ALA A 97 3.83 -16.69 10.11
N SER A 98 2.83 -17.46 10.56
CA SER A 98 1.46 -16.96 10.75
C SER A 98 1.39 -15.84 11.80
N LYS A 99 2.10 -16.01 12.92
CA LYS A 99 2.22 -14.97 13.95
C LYS A 99 2.92 -13.72 13.39
N ARG A 100 4.02 -13.87 12.67
CA ARG A 100 4.75 -12.74 12.09
C ARG A 100 3.89 -11.95 11.11
N ALA A 101 3.11 -12.64 10.28
CA ALA A 101 2.16 -12.01 9.36
C ALA A 101 1.03 -11.28 10.13
N ALA A 102 0.48 -11.90 11.17
CA ALA A 102 -0.52 -11.27 12.04
C ALA A 102 0.02 -10.03 12.76
N ASP A 103 1.23 -10.09 13.33
CA ASP A 103 1.89 -8.97 14.00
C ASP A 103 2.06 -7.77 13.05
N THR A 104 2.48 -8.01 11.80
CA THR A 104 2.56 -6.96 10.78
C THR A 104 1.18 -6.38 10.46
N GLY A 105 0.17 -7.24 10.27
CA GLY A 105 -1.19 -6.82 9.96
C GLY A 105 -1.82 -5.95 11.05
N VAL A 106 -1.62 -6.32 12.33
CA VAL A 106 -2.09 -5.54 13.48
C VAL A 106 -1.39 -4.18 13.50
N LEU A 107 -0.07 -4.11 13.43
CA LEU A 107 0.66 -2.83 13.45
C LEU A 107 0.22 -1.90 12.33
N LEU A 108 0.11 -2.41 11.09
CA LEU A 108 -0.34 -1.59 9.95
C LEU A 108 -1.79 -1.13 10.11
N THR A 109 -2.66 -1.98 10.65
CA THR A 109 -4.06 -1.61 10.93
C THR A 109 -4.14 -0.51 11.99
N GLU A 110 -3.35 -0.62 13.06
CA GLU A 110 -3.31 0.40 14.10
C GLU A 110 -2.81 1.75 13.58
N ILE A 111 -1.83 1.72 12.67
CA ILE A 111 -1.30 2.93 12.03
C ILE A 111 -2.37 3.55 11.12
N VAL A 112 -2.92 2.76 10.19
CA VAL A 112 -3.73 3.21 9.04
C VAL A 112 -5.18 3.55 9.41
N LEU A 113 -5.76 2.92 10.44
CA LEU A 113 -7.17 3.10 10.79
C LEU A 113 -7.41 3.92 12.06
N ASN A 114 -6.38 4.24 12.84
CA ASN A 114 -6.54 5.12 13.98
C ASN A 114 -6.04 6.53 13.66
N LYS A 115 -6.74 7.53 14.23
CA LYS A 115 -6.39 8.94 14.05
C LYS A 115 -4.91 9.19 14.34
N PRO A 116 -4.22 10.00 13.50
CA PRO A 116 -2.86 10.45 13.77
C PRO A 116 -2.76 11.01 15.20
N LYS A 117 -1.66 10.70 15.89
CA LYS A 117 -1.39 11.15 17.27
C LYS A 117 -2.33 10.57 18.34
N SER A 118 -3.26 9.67 18.00
CA SER A 118 -3.96 8.87 19.01
C SER A 118 -3.00 7.87 19.66
N ILE A 119 -3.30 7.42 20.88
CA ILE A 119 -2.45 6.46 21.61
C ILE A 119 -2.18 5.19 20.81
N ARG A 120 -3.20 4.65 20.14
CA ARG A 120 -3.07 3.42 19.32
C ARG A 120 -2.16 3.62 18.12
N ASN A 121 -2.30 4.76 17.42
CA ASN A 121 -1.44 5.11 16.29
C ASN A 121 0.01 5.31 16.75
N LEU A 122 0.23 6.09 17.82
CA LEU A 122 1.57 6.37 18.35
C LEU A 122 2.26 5.10 18.87
N ASP A 123 1.56 4.25 19.61
CA ASP A 123 2.11 2.99 20.13
C ASP A 123 2.52 2.05 19.00
N ALA A 124 1.73 1.98 17.92
CA ALA A 124 2.05 1.14 16.77
C ALA A 124 3.26 1.67 15.98
N ILE A 125 3.35 2.99 15.76
CA ILE A 125 4.53 3.61 15.12
C ILE A 125 5.77 3.41 16.00
N ALA A 126 5.68 3.66 17.30
CA ALA A 126 6.80 3.46 18.24
C ALA A 126 7.25 1.99 18.25
N ARG A 127 6.31 1.04 18.23
CA ARG A 127 6.61 -0.39 18.14
C ARG A 127 7.29 -0.75 16.82
N MET A 128 6.82 -0.18 15.72
CA MET A 128 7.42 -0.38 14.40
C MET A 128 8.85 0.18 14.36
N ASN A 129 9.08 1.40 14.85
CA ASN A 129 10.41 2.00 14.94
C ASN A 129 11.34 1.16 15.81
N TRP A 130 10.89 0.72 16.99
CA TRP A 130 11.68 -0.16 17.86
C TRP A 130 12.10 -1.47 17.18
N LEU A 131 11.22 -2.08 16.38
CA LEU A 131 11.53 -3.32 15.65
C LEU A 131 12.59 -3.11 14.57
N HIS A 132 12.57 -1.97 13.88
CA HIS A 132 13.51 -1.65 12.80
C HIS A 132 14.83 -1.05 13.31
N ASP A 133 14.82 -0.31 14.41
CA ASP A 133 15.94 0.47 14.95
C ASP A 133 17.20 -0.37 15.15
N ARG A 134 17.10 -1.55 15.77
CA ARG A 134 18.24 -2.44 15.99
C ARG A 134 18.92 -2.87 14.69
N TYR A 135 18.15 -3.04 13.62
CA TYR A 135 18.66 -3.50 12.33
C TYR A 135 19.22 -2.34 11.51
N ARG A 136 18.58 -1.15 11.58
CA ARG A 136 19.10 0.08 10.98
C ARG A 136 20.43 0.47 11.60
N LYS A 137 20.54 0.51 12.94
CA LYS A 137 21.79 0.77 13.67
C LYS A 137 22.91 -0.22 13.36
N ALA A 138 22.56 -1.46 13.04
CA ALA A 138 23.51 -2.50 12.64
C ALA A 138 23.84 -2.50 11.14
N GLY A 139 23.33 -1.54 10.36
CA GLY A 139 23.52 -1.46 8.91
C GLY A 139 22.93 -2.66 8.15
N LYS A 140 21.84 -3.24 8.66
CA LYS A 140 21.14 -4.40 8.07
C LYS A 140 19.85 -4.02 7.35
N ILE A 141 19.31 -2.86 7.66
CA ILE A 141 18.20 -2.24 6.93
C ILE A 141 18.73 -0.90 6.45
N GLU A 142 18.84 -0.77 5.13
CA GLU A 142 19.28 0.46 4.50
C GLU A 142 18.12 1.46 4.44
N ASP A 143 18.44 2.76 4.44
CA ASP A 143 17.41 3.79 4.39
C ASP A 143 16.66 3.79 3.06
N GLU A 144 17.34 3.42 1.96
CA GLU A 144 16.70 3.23 0.66
C GLU A 144 15.73 2.03 0.66
N ASP A 145 16.06 0.93 1.36
CA ASP A 145 15.14 -0.21 1.53
C ASP A 145 13.86 0.23 2.26
N MET A 146 13.99 1.09 3.28
CA MET A 146 12.87 1.66 4.02
C MET A 146 12.02 2.57 3.13
N LEU A 147 12.66 3.46 2.36
CA LEU A 147 11.96 4.36 1.44
C LEU A 147 11.26 3.61 0.30
N TYR A 148 11.87 2.56 -0.23
CA TYR A 148 11.26 1.68 -1.22
C TYR A 148 10.05 0.93 -0.65
N THR A 149 10.17 0.42 0.58
CA THR A 149 9.05 -0.23 1.24
C THR A 149 7.89 0.76 1.48
N LEU A 150 8.20 1.98 1.92
CA LEU A 150 7.21 3.05 2.10
C LEU A 150 6.53 3.42 0.77
N SER A 151 7.28 3.53 -0.33
CA SER A 151 6.73 3.88 -1.64
C SER A 151 5.71 2.85 -2.11
N LEU A 152 5.97 1.57 -1.89
CA LEU A 152 5.04 0.51 -2.28
C LEU A 152 3.72 0.59 -1.51
N PHE A 153 3.75 0.97 -0.23
CA PHE A 153 2.53 1.11 0.58
C PHE A 153 1.59 2.22 0.09
N VAL A 154 2.10 3.27 -0.57
CA VAL A 154 1.26 4.32 -1.17
C VAL A 154 0.96 4.04 -2.64
N LEU A 155 1.94 3.58 -3.42
CA LEU A 155 1.80 3.40 -4.87
C LEU A 155 0.96 2.19 -5.25
N GLU A 156 1.09 1.06 -4.55
CA GLU A 156 0.36 -0.16 -4.92
C GLU A 156 -1.15 -0.04 -4.71
N PRO A 157 -1.68 0.53 -3.60
CA PRO A 157 -3.11 0.81 -3.49
C PRO A 157 -3.63 1.73 -4.60
N VAL A 158 -2.90 2.80 -4.94
CA VAL A 158 -3.26 3.72 -6.04
C VAL A 158 -3.34 2.96 -7.37
N ARG A 159 -2.31 2.18 -7.70
CA ARG A 159 -2.26 1.36 -8.93
C ARG A 159 -3.37 0.30 -8.94
N GLY A 160 -3.63 -0.33 -7.80
CA GLY A 160 -4.67 -1.32 -7.62
C GLY A 160 -6.05 -0.76 -7.94
N VAL A 161 -6.42 0.37 -7.33
CA VAL A 161 -7.69 1.05 -7.62
C VAL A 161 -7.78 1.46 -9.08
N GLN A 162 -6.74 2.11 -9.62
CA GLN A 162 -6.75 2.57 -11.01
C GLN A 162 -6.94 1.45 -12.04
N ARG A 163 -6.51 0.22 -11.72
CA ARG A 163 -6.53 -0.92 -12.63
C ARG A 163 -7.72 -1.84 -12.44
N PHE A 164 -8.15 -2.08 -11.21
CA PHE A 164 -9.08 -3.17 -10.88
C PHE A 164 -10.41 -2.70 -10.31
N GLU A 165 -10.50 -1.45 -9.86
CA GLU A 165 -11.73 -0.94 -9.26
C GLU A 165 -12.64 -0.26 -10.28
N TRP A 166 -13.90 -0.13 -9.88
CA TRP A 166 -14.99 0.39 -10.71
C TRP A 166 -14.89 1.90 -10.99
N ARG A 167 -14.00 2.63 -10.32
CA ARG A 167 -13.63 4.01 -10.62
C ARG A 167 -12.16 4.26 -10.30
N ARG A 168 -11.61 5.32 -10.88
CA ARG A 168 -10.29 5.85 -10.50
C ARG A 168 -10.39 6.73 -9.24
N LEU A 169 -9.27 6.81 -8.53
CA LEU A 169 -9.05 7.86 -7.53
C LEU A 169 -8.96 9.21 -8.23
N SER A 170 -9.47 10.24 -7.58
CA SER A 170 -9.27 11.65 -7.93
C SER A 170 -7.93 12.16 -7.40
N ASP A 171 -7.45 13.27 -7.96
CA ASP A 171 -6.19 13.89 -7.52
C ASP A 171 -6.24 14.30 -6.04
N LEU A 172 -7.42 14.71 -5.54
CA LEU A 172 -7.66 14.97 -4.12
C LEU A 172 -7.41 13.72 -3.26
N GLU A 173 -7.98 12.58 -3.67
CA GLU A 173 -7.83 11.30 -2.97
C GLU A 173 -6.37 10.82 -3.01
N ILE A 174 -5.68 10.97 -4.13
CA ILE A 174 -4.26 10.59 -4.27
C ILE A 174 -3.37 11.51 -3.42
N CYS A 175 -3.65 12.82 -3.40
CA CYS A 175 -2.92 13.76 -2.56
C CYS A 175 -3.09 13.44 -1.07
N ALA A 176 -4.28 13.05 -0.64
CA ALA A 176 -4.53 12.61 0.73
C ALA A 176 -3.71 11.38 1.11
N LEU A 177 -3.66 10.36 0.24
CA LEU A 177 -2.80 9.20 0.45
C LEU A 177 -1.33 9.63 0.55
N ALA A 178 -0.88 10.52 -0.33
CA ALA A 178 0.49 11.00 -0.35
C ALA A 178 0.88 11.76 0.94
N VAL A 179 0.06 12.71 1.37
CA VAL A 179 0.28 13.48 2.62
C VAL A 179 0.33 12.56 3.82
N TYR A 180 -0.60 11.60 3.91
CA TYR A 180 -0.66 10.65 5.01
C TYR A 180 0.60 9.75 5.07
N TRP A 181 0.97 9.12 3.95
CA TRP A 181 2.13 8.21 3.91
C TRP A 181 3.47 8.94 4.02
N LYS A 182 3.58 10.18 3.50
CA LYS A 182 4.73 11.04 3.76
C LYS A 182 4.90 11.31 5.25
N SER A 183 3.82 11.66 5.95
CA SER A 183 3.88 11.89 7.40
C SER A 183 4.27 10.63 8.18
N LEU A 184 3.85 9.44 7.74
CA LEU A 184 4.31 8.20 8.35
C LEU A 184 5.81 7.98 8.15
N GLY A 185 6.35 8.22 6.96
CA GLY A 185 7.79 8.07 6.72
C GLY A 185 8.61 9.06 7.54
N GLU A 186 8.14 10.29 7.72
CA GLU A 186 8.73 11.25 8.66
C GLU A 186 8.71 10.72 10.10
N ALA A 187 7.59 10.16 10.56
CA ALA A 187 7.47 9.57 11.90
C ALA A 187 8.32 8.30 12.11
N MET A 188 8.80 7.69 11.01
CA MET A 188 9.70 6.55 11.00
C MET A 188 11.17 6.94 10.80
N ASP A 189 11.49 8.24 10.78
CA ASP A 189 12.82 8.76 10.49
C ASP A 189 13.39 8.21 9.16
N ILE A 190 12.55 8.09 8.13
CA ILE A 190 12.99 7.66 6.79
C ILE A 190 13.51 8.90 6.06
N PRO A 191 14.78 8.93 5.64
CA PRO A 191 15.34 10.05 4.91
C PRO A 191 14.72 10.15 3.51
N TYR A 192 14.57 11.39 3.03
CA TYR A 192 14.02 11.70 1.71
C TYR A 192 15.04 12.36 0.78
N GLU A 193 16.29 12.51 1.19
CA GLU A 193 17.35 13.29 0.54
C GLU A 193 17.66 12.84 -0.90
N VAL A 194 17.34 11.59 -1.23
CA VAL A 194 17.44 11.03 -2.59
C VAL A 194 16.36 11.56 -3.54
N LEU A 195 15.30 12.18 -3.00
CA LEU A 195 14.24 12.83 -3.77
C LEU A 195 14.64 14.28 -4.11
N PRO A 196 14.46 14.73 -5.37
CA PRO A 196 14.98 16.02 -5.83
C PRO A 196 14.58 17.23 -4.99
N SER A 197 13.33 17.29 -4.53
CA SER A 197 12.79 18.44 -3.79
C SER A 197 12.94 18.33 -2.27
N ALA A 198 13.65 17.33 -1.75
CA ALA A 198 13.76 17.11 -0.29
C ALA A 198 14.35 18.31 0.46
N LYS A 199 15.28 19.05 -0.15
CA LYS A 199 15.90 20.24 0.45
C LYS A 199 15.08 21.52 0.28
N SER A 200 14.36 21.66 -0.82
CA SER A 200 13.56 22.85 -1.13
C SER A 200 12.12 22.75 -0.61
N GLY A 201 11.67 21.55 -0.27
CA GLY A 201 10.28 21.22 -0.02
C GLY A 201 9.51 20.91 -1.29
N TRP A 202 8.45 20.13 -1.15
CA TRP A 202 7.47 19.85 -2.20
C TRP A 202 6.33 20.86 -2.15
N GLU A 203 5.65 21.05 -3.28
CA GLU A 203 4.54 22.00 -3.39
C GLU A 203 3.25 21.48 -2.73
N ASP A 204 2.99 20.19 -2.89
CA ASP A 204 1.85 19.47 -2.35
C ASP A 204 2.19 17.97 -2.21
N GLY A 205 1.24 17.16 -1.75
CA GLY A 205 1.43 15.71 -1.63
C GLY A 205 1.64 15.02 -2.98
N LEU A 206 1.06 15.52 -4.07
CA LEU A 206 1.22 14.93 -5.40
C LEU A 206 2.64 15.11 -5.91
N HIS A 207 3.24 16.28 -5.73
CA HIS A 207 4.64 16.51 -6.11
C HIS A 207 5.59 15.54 -5.38
N TRP A 208 5.39 15.30 -4.07
CA TRP A 208 6.15 14.28 -3.35
C TRP A 208 5.94 12.87 -3.91
N LEU A 209 4.69 12.50 -4.21
CA LEU A 209 4.37 11.17 -4.73
C LEU A 209 4.94 10.94 -6.15
N GLU A 210 4.93 11.98 -6.99
CA GLU A 210 5.50 11.95 -8.35
C GLU A 210 7.01 11.68 -8.28
N GLU A 211 7.75 12.40 -7.44
CA GLU A 211 9.19 12.17 -7.23
C GLU A 211 9.46 10.78 -6.63
N LEU A 212 8.68 10.38 -5.62
CA LEU A 212 8.78 9.07 -4.99
C LEU A 212 8.52 7.94 -5.99
N GLU A 213 7.56 8.10 -6.90
CA GLU A 213 7.29 7.10 -7.93
C GLU A 213 8.45 6.95 -8.93
N ILE A 214 9.02 8.07 -9.37
CA ILE A 214 10.18 8.05 -10.29
C ILE A 214 11.36 7.36 -9.61
N TRP A 215 11.69 7.76 -8.38
CA TRP A 215 12.76 7.16 -7.61
C TRP A 215 12.51 5.67 -7.34
N SER A 216 11.31 5.30 -6.91
CA SER A 216 10.94 3.91 -6.61
C SER A 216 11.03 3.00 -7.84
N LYS A 217 10.72 3.50 -9.03
CA LYS A 217 10.89 2.75 -10.30
C LYS A 217 12.36 2.51 -10.61
N ALA A 218 13.23 3.49 -10.38
CA ALA A 218 14.67 3.34 -10.56
C ALA A 218 15.24 2.32 -9.56
N TYR A 219 14.88 2.46 -8.28
CA TYR A 219 15.27 1.53 -7.23
C TYR A 219 14.83 0.08 -7.55
N ASP A 220 13.57 -0.16 -7.95
CA ASP A 220 13.09 -1.50 -8.35
C ASP A 220 13.86 -2.02 -9.58
N PHE A 221 14.19 -1.14 -10.53
CA PHE A 221 14.95 -1.51 -11.71
C PHE A 221 16.37 -1.97 -11.38
N GLU A 222 17.00 -1.39 -10.37
CA GLU A 222 18.38 -1.71 -9.99
C GLU A 222 18.45 -2.88 -9.00
N ASN A 223 17.54 -2.92 -8.02
CA ASN A 223 17.65 -3.80 -6.86
C ASN A 223 16.77 -5.04 -6.91
N THR A 224 15.75 -5.09 -7.79
CA THR A 224 14.94 -6.30 -7.97
C THR A 224 15.62 -7.26 -8.94
N VAL A 225 16.45 -8.15 -8.37
CA VAL A 225 17.34 -9.08 -9.10
C VAL A 225 17.23 -10.51 -8.55
N PRO A 226 17.59 -11.55 -9.33
CA PRO A 226 17.54 -12.94 -8.86
C PRO A 226 18.44 -13.21 -7.64
N ASP A 227 17.87 -13.81 -6.60
CA ASP A 227 18.58 -14.30 -5.42
C ASP A 227 17.82 -15.47 -4.80
N GLU A 228 18.53 -16.45 -4.25
CA GLU A 228 17.93 -17.64 -3.63
C GLU A 228 17.07 -17.28 -2.40
N ASN A 229 17.43 -16.23 -1.65
CA ASN A 229 16.64 -15.77 -0.51
C ASN A 229 15.28 -15.19 -0.94
N ASN A 230 15.23 -14.53 -2.11
CA ASN A 230 13.98 -14.03 -2.68
C ASN A 230 13.01 -15.19 -2.93
N ARG A 231 13.52 -16.25 -3.57
CA ARG A 231 12.76 -17.47 -3.86
C ARG A 231 12.25 -18.10 -2.58
N VAL A 232 13.15 -18.39 -1.63
CA VAL A 232 12.79 -19.02 -0.34
C VAL A 232 11.69 -18.24 0.37
N LEU A 233 11.81 -16.92 0.45
CA LEU A 233 10.86 -16.06 1.15
C LEU A 233 9.52 -15.95 0.41
N ALA A 234 9.54 -15.84 -0.91
CA ALA A 234 8.35 -15.79 -1.74
C ALA A 234 7.50 -17.05 -1.56
N PHE A 235 8.11 -18.23 -1.64
CA PHE A 235 7.40 -19.51 -1.45
C PHE A 235 6.85 -19.66 -0.03
N ALA A 236 7.64 -19.34 1.00
CA ALA A 236 7.18 -19.40 2.39
C ALA A 236 5.99 -18.47 2.66
N THR A 237 5.96 -17.29 2.04
CA THR A 237 4.86 -16.33 2.22
C THR A 237 3.62 -16.70 1.40
N LEU A 238 3.80 -17.32 0.22
CA LEU A 238 2.67 -17.85 -0.55
C LEU A 238 1.92 -18.93 0.24
N ASP A 239 2.60 -19.76 1.01
CA ASP A 239 1.94 -20.76 1.88
C ASP A 239 1.01 -20.10 2.91
N ILE A 240 1.40 -18.96 3.48
CA ILE A 240 0.55 -18.18 4.38
C ILE A 240 -0.68 -17.65 3.61
N GLY A 241 -0.47 -17.03 2.45
CA GLY A 241 -1.56 -16.47 1.63
C GLY A 241 -2.55 -17.52 1.12
N LEU A 242 -2.08 -18.74 0.90
CA LEU A 242 -2.88 -19.87 0.42
C LEU A 242 -3.45 -20.76 1.53
N THR A 243 -3.33 -20.35 2.81
CA THR A 243 -3.81 -21.13 3.96
C THR A 243 -5.28 -21.54 3.82
N ASN A 244 -6.13 -20.60 3.37
CA ASN A 244 -7.57 -20.82 3.20
C ASN A 244 -7.94 -21.38 1.81
N VAL A 245 -6.96 -21.64 0.94
CA VAL A 245 -7.19 -22.19 -0.40
C VAL A 245 -7.10 -23.72 -0.35
N PRO A 246 -8.17 -24.44 -0.75
CA PRO A 246 -8.14 -25.89 -0.81
C PRO A 246 -6.98 -26.39 -1.67
N SER A 247 -6.33 -27.49 -1.27
CA SER A 247 -5.12 -28.02 -1.92
C SER A 247 -5.27 -28.19 -3.43
N ILE A 248 -6.44 -28.64 -3.90
CA ILE A 248 -6.76 -28.81 -5.33
C ILE A 248 -6.71 -27.51 -6.14
N PHE A 249 -6.91 -26.34 -5.52
CA PHE A 249 -6.88 -25.03 -6.18
C PHE A 249 -5.56 -24.29 -6.02
N ARG A 250 -4.61 -24.81 -5.22
CA ARG A 250 -3.34 -24.13 -4.95
C ARG A 250 -2.54 -23.84 -6.22
N GLY A 251 -2.49 -24.79 -7.16
CA GLY A 251 -1.80 -24.59 -8.45
C GLY A 251 -2.38 -23.44 -9.27
N VAL A 252 -3.72 -23.35 -9.33
CA VAL A 252 -4.41 -22.25 -10.02
C VAL A 252 -4.16 -20.92 -9.32
N ALA A 253 -4.26 -20.88 -7.98
CA ALA A 253 -4.01 -19.68 -7.20
C ALA A 253 -2.57 -19.18 -7.37
N MET A 254 -1.57 -20.07 -7.40
CA MET A 254 -0.18 -19.72 -7.69
C MET A 254 -0.01 -19.10 -9.08
N GLN A 255 -0.70 -19.63 -10.10
CA GLN A 255 -0.64 -19.06 -11.45
C GLN A 255 -1.30 -17.66 -11.52
N LEU A 256 -2.44 -17.47 -10.85
CA LEU A 256 -3.09 -16.16 -10.76
C LEU A 256 -2.19 -15.14 -10.06
N MET A 257 -1.58 -15.51 -8.94
CA MET A 257 -0.60 -14.66 -8.24
C MET A 257 0.59 -14.34 -9.16
N ALA A 258 1.16 -15.33 -9.83
CA ALA A 258 2.25 -15.12 -10.79
C ALA A 258 1.86 -14.19 -11.95
N ALA A 259 0.60 -14.21 -12.41
CA ALA A 259 0.12 -13.31 -13.44
C ALA A 259 0.02 -11.84 -12.97
N LEU A 260 -0.24 -11.63 -11.67
CA LEU A 260 -0.22 -10.30 -11.05
C LEU A 260 1.21 -9.78 -10.83
N LEU A 261 2.19 -10.68 -10.68
CA LEU A 261 3.60 -10.31 -10.55
C LEU A 261 4.20 -9.86 -11.88
N GLY A 262 4.81 -8.67 -11.86
CA GLY A 262 5.59 -8.15 -12.99
C GLY A 262 6.71 -9.11 -13.40
N LYS A 263 7.08 -9.08 -14.70
CA LYS A 263 8.10 -9.97 -15.27
C LYS A 263 9.44 -9.95 -14.52
N ARG A 264 9.85 -8.76 -14.05
CA ARG A 264 11.08 -8.56 -13.28
C ARG A 264 11.01 -9.26 -11.93
N LEU A 265 9.97 -8.97 -11.14
CA LEU A 265 9.77 -9.59 -9.83
C LEU A 265 9.67 -11.12 -9.90
N ARG A 266 8.97 -11.65 -10.92
CA ARG A 266 8.95 -13.11 -11.15
C ARG A 266 10.35 -13.67 -11.38
N ARG A 267 11.18 -13.01 -12.19
CA ARG A 267 12.57 -13.44 -12.43
C ARG A 267 13.42 -13.32 -11.18
N ALA A 268 13.17 -12.32 -10.33
CA ALA A 268 13.88 -12.16 -9.09
C ALA A 268 13.59 -13.26 -8.05
N MET A 269 12.44 -13.95 -8.19
CA MET A 269 11.96 -14.99 -7.28
C MET A 269 12.07 -16.42 -7.83
N MET A 270 12.61 -16.60 -9.04
CA MET A 270 12.84 -17.90 -9.68
C MET A 270 14.28 -18.35 -9.47
#